data_AF-A0A3D2M6T9-F1
#
_entry.id   AF-A0A3D2M6T9-F1
#
_cell.length_a   1.000
_cell.length_b   1.000
_cell.length_c   1.000
_cell.angle_alpha   90.00
_cell.angle_beta   90.00
_cell.angle_gamma   90.00
#
_symmetry.space_group_name_H-M   'P 1'
#
loop_
_entity.id
_entity.type
_entity.pdbx_description
1 polymer ?
#
loop_
_entity_poly.entity_id
_entity_poly.type
_entity_poly.pdbx_seq_one_letter_code
_entity_poly.pdbx_strand_id
1 'polypeptide(L)'
;MSSLEQALRAAYRNREALLSQLHAQATNCYRLFHGSQEGAPGLAVDRYGPQLLVQSFHQPLERDALLALHEQTCTNLGVTLSLVYNDRSQGNSRIDRSDPVYRAQASALGDQIGQEWGLNYRVRARHGGQDPLLFL
;
A
#
# COMPACT_ATOMS: atom_id res chain seq x y z
N MET A 1 -3.51 -11.18 17.99
CA MET A 1 -3.16 -10.16 16.99
C MET A 1 -1.66 -10.01 16.98
N SER A 2 -1.05 -10.03 15.80
CA SER A 2 0.40 -9.83 15.65
C SER A 2 0.80 -8.39 16.02
N SER A 3 2.10 -8.16 16.27
CA SER A 3 2.62 -6.80 16.51
C SER A 3 2.37 -5.86 15.33
N LEU A 4 2.46 -6.38 14.10
CA LEU A 4 2.17 -5.64 12.87
C LEU A 4 0.69 -5.24 12.77
N GLU A 5 -0.25 -6.14 13.07
CA GLU A 5 -1.68 -5.83 13.07
C GLU A 5 -2.03 -4.70 14.07
N GLN A 6 -1.40 -4.73 15.25
CA GLN A 6 -1.55 -3.70 16.26
C GLN A 6 -0.99 -2.35 15.77
N ALA A 7 0.20 -2.36 15.17
CA ALA A 7 0.82 -1.18 14.58
C ALA A 7 -0.06 -0.57 13.47
N LEU A 8 -0.55 -1.39 12.54
CA LEU A 8 -1.46 -0.95 11.46
C LEU A 8 -2.76 -0.36 12.01
N ARG A 9 -3.29 -0.93 13.09
CA ARG A 9 -4.51 -0.42 13.75
C ARG A 9 -4.28 0.93 14.40
N ALA A 10 -3.16 1.08 15.10
CA ALA A 10 -2.77 2.35 15.73
C ALA A 10 -2.54 3.42 14.66
N ALA A 11 -1.78 3.09 13.61
CA ALA A 11 -1.53 3.93 12.46
C ALA A 11 -2.85 4.44 11.85
N TYR A 12 -3.78 3.53 11.50
CA TYR A 12 -5.09 3.90 10.94
C TYR A 12 -5.86 4.87 11.87
N ARG A 13 -5.97 4.54 13.17
CA ARG A 13 -6.65 5.39 14.16
C ARG A 13 -6.03 6.78 14.25
N ASN A 14 -4.70 6.89 14.22
CA ASN A 14 -3.99 8.16 14.30
C ASN A 14 -4.29 9.09 13.11
N ARG A 15 -4.73 8.53 11.97
CA ARG A 15 -5.02 9.31 10.75
C ARG A 15 -6.47 9.27 10.30
N GLU A 16 -7.38 8.64 11.04
CA GLU A 16 -8.78 8.46 10.63
C GLU A 16 -9.46 9.81 10.30
N ALA A 17 -9.26 10.82 11.15
CA ALA A 17 -9.79 12.16 10.91
C ALA A 17 -9.24 12.80 9.63
N LEU A 18 -7.94 12.62 9.35
CA LEU A 18 -7.30 13.10 8.12
C LEU A 18 -7.85 12.37 6.90
N LEU A 19 -7.98 11.04 6.96
CA LEU A 19 -8.51 10.25 5.85
C LEU A 19 -9.94 10.69 5.48
N SER A 20 -10.78 10.96 6.48
CA SER A 20 -12.13 11.52 6.26
C SER A 20 -12.08 12.86 5.51
N GLN A 21 -11.18 13.77 5.90
CA GLN A 21 -10.98 15.05 5.20
C GLN A 21 -10.49 14.86 3.77
N LEU A 22 -9.53 13.96 3.55
CA LEU A 22 -9.00 13.63 2.23
C LEU A 22 -10.11 13.08 1.32
N HIS A 23 -10.95 12.17 1.82
CA HIS A 23 -12.07 11.62 1.05
C HIS A 23 -13.10 12.68 0.71
N ALA A 24 -13.41 13.60 1.63
CA ALA A 24 -14.30 14.74 1.35
C ALA A 24 -13.74 15.67 0.27
N GLN A 25 -12.41 15.72 0.10
CA GLN A 25 -11.72 16.47 -0.96
C GLN A 25 -11.49 15.66 -2.23
N ALA A 26 -12.08 14.46 -2.35
CA ALA A 26 -11.82 13.53 -3.44
C ALA A 26 -10.33 13.21 -3.61
N THR A 27 -9.65 12.93 -2.49
CA THR A 27 -8.28 12.43 -2.43
C THR A 27 -8.26 10.98 -1.96
N ASN A 28 -7.80 10.08 -2.81
CA ASN A 28 -7.71 8.64 -2.55
C ASN A 28 -6.31 8.06 -2.79
N CYS A 29 -5.31 8.94 -2.94
CA CYS A 29 -3.89 8.58 -2.95
C CYS A 29 -3.23 9.13 -1.69
N TYR A 30 -2.68 8.25 -0.84
CA TYR A 30 -2.04 8.64 0.43
C TYR A 30 -1.31 7.46 1.08
N ARG A 31 -0.35 7.77 1.96
CA ARG A 31 0.34 6.77 2.79
C ARG A 31 -0.53 6.31 3.95
N LEU A 32 -0.74 5.00 4.03
CA LEU A 32 -1.47 4.31 5.09
C LEU A 32 -0.56 3.73 6.18
N PHE A 33 0.71 3.52 5.88
CA PHE A 33 1.66 3.05 6.87
C PHE A 33 3.10 3.43 6.49
N HIS A 34 3.80 4.08 7.42
CA HIS A 34 5.21 4.43 7.32
C HIS A 34 6.00 3.67 8.39
N GLY A 35 6.49 2.49 8.03
CA GLY A 35 6.99 1.49 8.98
C GLY A 35 8.10 1.95 9.91
N SER A 36 9.01 2.83 9.46
CA SER A 36 10.06 3.39 10.31
C SER A 36 9.51 4.22 11.48
N GLN A 37 8.40 4.93 11.28
CA GLN A 37 7.77 5.76 12.30
C GLN A 37 6.68 5.02 13.08
N GLU A 38 6.21 3.89 12.55
CA GLU A 38 4.99 3.22 13.02
C GLU A 38 5.22 1.78 13.48
N GLY A 39 6.47 1.38 13.73
CA GLY A 39 6.80 0.16 14.45
C GLY A 39 7.01 -1.10 13.60
N ALA A 40 7.19 -0.95 12.29
CA ALA A 40 7.69 -2.03 11.42
C ALA A 40 8.64 -1.48 10.34
N PRO A 41 9.89 -1.13 10.71
CA PRO A 41 10.88 -0.56 9.79
C PRO A 41 11.04 -1.40 8.52
N GLY A 42 11.15 -0.73 7.38
CA GLY A 42 11.22 -1.40 6.08
C GLY A 42 9.86 -1.78 5.50
N LEU A 43 8.73 -1.37 6.07
CA LEU A 43 7.41 -1.57 5.47
C LEU A 43 6.78 -0.22 5.08
N ALA A 44 6.20 -0.15 3.88
CA ALA A 44 5.35 0.94 3.43
C ALA A 44 4.03 0.39 2.91
N VAL A 45 2.93 1.06 3.26
CA VAL A 45 1.59 0.75 2.74
C VAL A 45 0.99 2.03 2.22
N ASP A 46 0.68 2.07 0.94
CA ASP A 46 0.19 3.25 0.24
C ASP A 46 -1.07 2.88 -0.53
N ARG A 47 -2.07 3.77 -0.51
CA ARG A 47 -3.26 3.67 -1.37
C ARG A 47 -3.02 4.51 -2.62
N TYR A 48 -3.30 3.93 -3.79
CA TYR A 48 -3.31 4.62 -5.08
C TYR A 48 -4.65 4.36 -5.76
N GLY A 49 -5.67 5.17 -5.46
CA GLY A 49 -7.02 4.94 -5.96
C GLY A 49 -7.56 3.58 -5.53
N PRO A 50 -7.84 2.66 -6.47
CA PRO A 50 -8.30 1.30 -6.17
C PRO A 50 -7.15 0.34 -5.81
N GLN A 51 -5.88 0.72 -5.92
CA GLN A 51 -4.74 -0.13 -5.59
C GLN A 51 -4.30 0.06 -4.13
N LEU A 52 -3.96 -1.04 -3.47
CA LEU A 52 -3.16 -1.04 -2.24
C LEU A 52 -1.76 -1.53 -2.58
N LEU A 53 -0.78 -0.63 -2.57
CA LEU A 53 0.62 -0.98 -2.76
C LEU A 53 1.26 -1.23 -1.39
N VAL A 54 1.76 -2.44 -1.19
CA VAL A 54 2.59 -2.81 -0.03
C VAL A 54 4.02 -3.00 -0.50
N GLN A 55 4.97 -2.34 0.14
CA GLN A 55 6.39 -2.47 -0.18
C GLN A 55 7.17 -2.88 1.05
N SER A 56 8.02 -3.88 0.91
CA SER A 56 8.96 -4.30 1.94
C SER A 56 10.40 -3.98 1.50
N PHE A 57 11.23 -3.59 2.45
CA PHE A 57 12.63 -3.26 2.29
C PHE A 57 13.42 -4.00 3.35
N HIS A 58 14.66 -4.38 3.04
CA HIS A 58 15.56 -5.19 3.87
C HIS A 58 15.10 -6.63 4.14
N GLN A 59 13.81 -6.87 4.40
CA GLN A 59 13.25 -8.21 4.65
C GLN A 59 11.90 -8.37 3.94
N PRO A 60 11.63 -9.54 3.34
CA PRO A 60 10.33 -9.84 2.76
C PRO A 60 9.25 -9.92 3.84
N LEU A 61 8.02 -9.55 3.51
CA LEU A 61 6.86 -9.80 4.36
C LEU A 61 6.34 -11.22 4.11
N GLU A 62 5.96 -11.94 5.16
CA GLU A 62 5.33 -13.25 5.02
C GLU A 62 3.94 -13.12 4.38
N ARG A 63 3.53 -14.15 3.62
CA ARG A 63 2.28 -14.12 2.86
C ARG A 63 1.05 -13.93 3.75
N ASP A 64 0.98 -14.63 4.88
CA ASP A 64 -0.19 -14.55 5.77
C ASP A 64 -0.26 -13.17 6.43
N ALA A 65 0.87 -12.58 6.81
CA ALA A 65 0.94 -11.22 7.34
C ALA A 65 0.52 -10.18 6.28
N LEU A 66 0.92 -10.36 5.02
CA LEU A 66 0.50 -9.51 3.90
C LEU A 66 -1.02 -9.56 3.68
N LEU A 67 -1.61 -10.76 3.70
CA LEU A 67 -3.05 -10.94 3.51
C LEU A 67 -3.86 -10.38 4.69
N ALA A 68 -3.40 -10.59 5.93
CA ALA A 68 -4.01 -10.00 7.12
C ALA A 68 -3.95 -8.47 7.10
N LEU A 69 -2.81 -7.88 6.68
CA LEU A 69 -2.65 -6.45 6.47
C LEU A 69 -3.65 -5.93 5.43
N HIS A 70 -3.79 -6.62 4.31
CA HIS A 70 -4.71 -6.24 3.23
C HIS A 70 -6.17 -6.27 3.70
N GLU A 71 -6.59 -7.35 4.36
CA GLU A 71 -7.94 -7.50 4.92
C GLU A 71 -8.25 -6.42 5.97
N GLN A 72 -7.33 -6.20 6.92
CA GLN A 72 -7.47 -5.17 7.94
C GLN A 72 -7.58 -3.77 7.31
N THR A 73 -6.78 -3.49 6.28
CA THR A 73 -6.79 -2.20 5.58
C THR A 73 -8.11 -1.97 4.84
N CYS A 74 -8.60 -2.97 4.11
CA CYS A 74 -9.88 -2.88 3.42
C CYS A 74 -11.05 -2.70 4.40
N THR A 75 -11.02 -3.44 5.51
CA THR A 75 -12.03 -3.35 6.58
C THR A 75 -12.05 -1.95 7.21
N ASN A 76 -10.88 -1.42 7.57
CA ASN A 76 -10.78 -0.09 8.18
C ASN A 76 -11.26 1.02 7.23
N LEU A 77 -10.95 0.91 5.94
CA LEU A 77 -11.36 1.92 4.95
C LEU A 77 -12.79 1.73 4.42
N GLY A 78 -13.44 0.59 4.70
CA GLY A 78 -14.75 0.24 4.15
C GLY A 78 -14.77 0.08 2.63
N VAL A 79 -13.62 -0.20 2.00
CA VAL A 79 -13.48 -0.35 0.55
C VAL A 79 -12.64 -1.56 0.20
N THR A 80 -12.94 -2.20 -0.92
CA THR A 80 -12.08 -3.27 -1.47
C THR A 80 -10.96 -2.66 -2.30
N LEU A 81 -9.72 -3.00 -1.99
CA LEU A 81 -8.53 -2.55 -2.73
C LEU A 81 -7.86 -3.71 -3.44
N SER A 82 -7.34 -3.47 -4.64
CA SER A 82 -6.52 -4.42 -5.39
C SER A 82 -5.11 -4.47 -4.82
N LEU A 83 -4.73 -5.60 -4.22
CA LEU A 83 -3.43 -5.76 -3.60
C LEU A 83 -2.32 -5.88 -4.64
N VAL A 84 -1.26 -5.09 -4.46
CA VAL A 84 0.02 -5.23 -5.15
C VAL A 84 1.11 -5.23 -4.08
N TYR A 85 1.95 -6.27 -4.08
CA TYR A 85 3.08 -6.37 -3.17
C TYR A 85 4.38 -6.27 -3.96
N ASN A 86 5.22 -5.28 -3.64
CA ASN A 86 6.54 -5.13 -4.22
C ASN A 86 7.60 -5.47 -3.17
N ASP A 87 8.16 -6.66 -3.29
CA ASP A 87 9.30 -7.06 -2.48
C ASP A 87 10.57 -6.33 -2.97
N ARG A 88 11.09 -5.42 -2.15
CA ARG A 88 12.33 -4.66 -2.40
C ARG A 88 13.38 -4.99 -1.35
N SER A 89 13.31 -6.18 -0.74
CA SER A 89 14.26 -6.62 0.28
C SER A 89 15.65 -6.93 -0.25
N GLN A 90 15.75 -7.27 -1.54
CA GLN A 90 17.00 -7.62 -2.22
C GLN A 90 17.90 -6.41 -2.51
N GLY A 91 19.12 -6.68 -2.98
CA GLY A 91 20.14 -5.67 -3.25
C GLY A 91 19.65 -4.51 -4.14
N ASN A 92 20.09 -3.29 -3.81
CA ASN A 92 19.67 -2.03 -4.45
C ASN A 92 18.16 -1.73 -4.38
N SER A 93 17.42 -2.39 -3.48
CA SER A 93 15.96 -2.23 -3.30
C SER A 93 15.20 -2.33 -4.61
N ARG A 94 15.61 -3.25 -5.49
CA ARG A 94 14.92 -3.54 -6.74
C ARG A 94 13.73 -4.45 -6.44
N ILE A 95 12.64 -4.23 -7.18
CA ILE A 95 11.47 -5.11 -7.10
C ILE A 95 11.85 -6.50 -7.60
N ASP A 96 11.66 -7.52 -6.76
CA ASP A 96 11.63 -8.91 -7.21
C ASP A 96 10.34 -9.18 -7.98
N ARG A 97 10.47 -9.44 -9.29
CA ARG A 97 9.34 -9.67 -10.21
C ARG A 97 8.97 -11.14 -10.35
N SER A 98 9.64 -12.04 -9.64
CA SER A 98 9.25 -13.45 -9.57
C SER A 98 8.00 -13.67 -8.71
N ASP A 99 7.65 -12.69 -7.87
CA ASP A 99 6.50 -12.68 -6.97
C ASP A 99 6.42 -13.93 -6.07
N PRO A 100 7.49 -14.26 -5.31
CA PRO A 100 7.55 -15.50 -4.55
C PRO A 100 6.56 -15.53 -3.37
N VAL A 101 6.25 -14.35 -2.81
CA VAL A 101 5.31 -14.18 -1.69
C VAL A 101 3.86 -14.07 -2.19
N TYR A 102 3.64 -13.19 -3.17
CA TYR A 102 2.30 -12.86 -3.66
C TYR A 102 2.34 -12.39 -5.10
N ARG A 103 1.60 -13.10 -5.96
CA ARG A 103 1.37 -12.71 -7.35
C ARG A 103 0.09 -11.89 -7.45
N ALA A 104 0.24 -10.61 -7.79
CA ALA A 104 -0.90 -9.72 -8.00
C ALA A 104 -1.73 -10.16 -9.21
N GLN A 105 -3.04 -9.90 -9.15
CA GLN A 105 -3.93 -10.10 -10.30
C GLN A 105 -3.54 -9.17 -11.46
N ALA A 106 -3.70 -9.63 -12.70
CA ALA A 106 -3.35 -8.80 -13.87
C ALA A 106 -4.10 -7.46 -13.89
N SER A 107 -5.36 -7.44 -13.46
CA SER A 107 -6.17 -6.22 -13.29
C SER A 107 -5.55 -5.23 -12.28
N ALA A 108 -4.94 -5.74 -11.21
CA ALA A 108 -4.28 -4.93 -10.20
C ALA A 108 -2.97 -4.29 -10.70
N LEU A 109 -2.39 -4.79 -11.79
CA LEU A 109 -1.12 -4.30 -12.37
C LEU A 109 -1.31 -3.31 -13.53
N GLY A 110 -2.55 -3.14 -14.01
CA GLY A 110 -2.88 -2.21 -15.09
C GLY A 110 -2.88 -0.75 -14.67
N ASP A 111 -3.15 0.14 -15.64
CA ASP A 111 -3.44 1.55 -15.36
C ASP A 111 -4.72 1.68 -14.56
N GLN A 112 -4.65 2.48 -13.51
CA GLN A 112 -5.77 2.82 -12.65
C GLN A 112 -5.89 4.34 -12.51
N ILE A 113 -7.02 4.80 -11.99
CA ILE A 113 -7.24 6.22 -11.70
C ILE A 113 -7.17 6.43 -10.19
N GLY A 114 -6.21 7.25 -9.78
CA GLY A 114 -6.15 7.86 -8.46
C GLY A 114 -6.65 9.30 -8.51
N GLN A 115 -7.05 9.84 -7.37
CA GLN A 115 -7.51 11.22 -7.23
C GLN A 115 -6.77 11.93 -6.10
N GLU A 116 -6.43 13.20 -6.34
CA GLU A 116 -6.02 14.15 -5.31
C GLU A 116 -6.73 15.47 -5.61
N TRP A 117 -7.45 16.02 -4.62
CA TRP A 117 -8.21 17.27 -4.76
C TRP A 117 -9.21 17.23 -5.93
N GLY A 118 -9.78 16.06 -6.21
CA GLY A 118 -10.69 15.84 -7.34
C GLY A 118 -10.04 15.75 -8.72
N LEU A 119 -8.71 15.92 -8.83
CA LEU A 119 -7.97 15.75 -10.07
C LEU A 119 -7.63 14.28 -10.29
N ASN A 120 -7.83 13.80 -11.52
CA ASN A 120 -7.53 12.42 -11.88
C ASN A 120 -6.07 12.26 -12.27
N TYR A 121 -5.39 11.32 -11.63
CA TYR A 121 -4.03 10.90 -11.95
C TYR A 121 -4.04 9.47 -12.44
N ARG A 122 -3.23 9.19 -13.46
CA ARG A 122 -2.91 7.82 -13.83
C ARG A 122 -1.97 7.24 -12.77
N VAL A 123 -2.42 6.21 -12.07
CA VAL A 123 -1.62 5.52 -11.06
C VAL A 123 -1.35 4.08 -11.50
N ARG A 124 -0.18 3.58 -11.12
CA ARG A 124 0.23 2.20 -11.37
C ARG A 124 1.29 1.79 -10.36
N ALA A 125 0.92 0.86 -9.49
CA ALA A 125 1.78 0.36 -8.41
C ALA A 125 3.04 -0.39 -8.89
N ARG A 126 3.02 -0.94 -10.11
CA ARG A 126 4.16 -1.65 -10.71
C ARG A 126 4.20 -1.44 -12.22
N HIS A 127 5.34 -1.02 -12.76
CA HIS A 127 5.57 -0.85 -14.19
C HIS A 127 7.00 -1.24 -14.58
N GLY A 128 7.52 -0.78 -15.72
CA GLY A 128 8.93 -1.02 -16.10
C GLY A 128 9.96 -0.42 -15.12
N GLY A 129 9.59 0.64 -14.39
CA GLY A 129 10.43 1.29 -13.38
C GLY A 129 10.40 0.61 -12.00
N GLN A 130 11.04 1.26 -11.03
CA GLN A 130 11.11 0.79 -9.63
C GLN A 130 10.05 1.40 -8.73
N ASP A 131 9.67 2.65 -8.99
CA ASP A 131 8.72 3.41 -8.17
C ASP A 131 7.36 3.48 -8.86
N PRO A 132 6.25 3.69 -8.14
CA PRO A 132 4.93 3.85 -8.74
C PRO A 132 4.82 5.14 -9.57
N LEU A 133 3.79 5.23 -10.43
CA LEU A 133 3.60 6.40 -11.31
C LEU A 133 3.20 7.71 -10.61
N LEU A 134 2.90 7.68 -9.31
CA LEU A 134 2.57 8.84 -8.48
C LEU A 134 3.43 8.77 -7.21
N PHE A 135 4.02 9.90 -6.81
CA PHE A 135 4.80 10.01 -5.58
C PHE A 135 3.95 10.64 -4.48
N LEU A 136 3.98 10.04 -3.29
CA LEU A 136 3.24 10.43 -2.09
C LEU A 136 4.19 10.84 -0.96
#